data_AF-A0A376KRT9-F1
#
_entry.id   AF-A0A376KRT9-F1
#
_cell.length_a   1.000
_cell.length_b   1.000
_cell.length_c   1.000
_cell.angle_alpha   90.00
_cell.angle_beta   90.00
_cell.angle_gamma   90.00
#
_symmetry.space_group_name_H-M   'P 1'
#
loop_
_entity.id
_entity.type
_entity.pdbx_description
1 polymer ?
#
loop_
_entity_poly.entity_id
_entity_poly.type
_entity_poly.pdbx_seq_one_letter_code
_entity_poly.pdbx_strand_id
1 'polypeptide(L)'
;MGGLEASKSDQPCIYRCHAGLTDFSIPLVIAGHLVGFVLCGQVRLRNDDVDLVDILNVDDCWQADPELLNEFRKVPEMDYSRVMASADLLKLIVENCLKKQLNFVVIKENKSRSDSVRQTRAPNPHDNKMKKALRYIDAHLSDDLRLEDVASHVYLSPYYFSKLFKKYHGIGFNAWVNQQRMGQRS
;
A
#
# COMPACT_ATOMS: atom_id res chain seq x y z
N MET A 1 15.64 -0.05 8.56
CA MET A 1 14.33 -0.22 9.24
C MET A 1 13.56 -1.36 8.58
N GLY A 2 12.92 -2.22 9.38
CA GLY A 2 12.33 -3.49 8.91
C GLY A 2 11.38 -3.39 7.73
N GLY A 3 10.53 -2.36 7.72
CA GLY A 3 9.60 -2.12 6.62
C GLY A 3 10.30 -1.98 5.25
N LEU A 4 11.43 -1.28 5.18
CA LEU A 4 12.11 -1.07 3.90
C LEU A 4 12.63 -2.39 3.30
N GLU A 5 13.09 -3.33 4.13
CA GLU A 5 13.48 -4.67 3.67
C GLU A 5 12.27 -5.47 3.19
N ALA A 6 11.13 -5.42 3.90
CA ALA A 6 9.89 -6.08 3.47
C ALA A 6 9.35 -5.56 2.14
N SER A 7 9.60 -4.29 1.81
CA SER A 7 9.17 -3.71 0.53
C SER A 7 9.87 -4.33 -0.69
N LYS A 8 11.01 -5.01 -0.50
CA LYS A 8 11.76 -5.63 -1.61
C LYS A 8 11.11 -6.90 -2.14
N SER A 9 10.31 -7.60 -1.33
CA SER A 9 9.78 -8.93 -1.67
C SER A 9 8.24 -9.05 -1.63
N ASP A 10 7.49 -8.01 -1.25
CA ASP A 10 6.03 -8.07 -1.02
C ASP A 10 5.60 -9.23 -0.10
N GLN A 11 6.53 -9.70 0.73
CA GLN A 11 6.36 -10.75 1.73
C GLN A 11 6.65 -10.18 3.12
N PRO A 12 6.11 -10.82 4.18
CA PRO A 12 6.54 -10.49 5.53
C PRO A 12 8.06 -10.66 5.65
N CYS A 13 8.72 -9.69 6.26
CA CYS A 13 10.13 -9.78 6.60
C CYS A 13 10.24 -9.97 8.11
N ILE A 14 10.87 -11.06 8.55
CA ILE A 14 11.22 -11.30 9.96
C ILE A 14 12.65 -10.85 10.18
N TYR A 15 12.90 -10.13 11.28
CA TYR A 15 14.18 -9.52 11.58
C TYR A 15 14.38 -9.31 13.08
N ARG A 16 15.61 -9.02 13.49
CA ARG A 16 15.89 -8.57 14.86
C ARG A 16 15.87 -7.04 14.94
N CYS A 17 15.21 -6.52 15.97
CA CYS A 17 15.21 -5.10 16.27
C CYS A 17 16.45 -4.70 17.09
N HIS A 18 16.59 -3.41 17.38
CA HIS A 18 17.74 -2.88 18.12
C HIS A 18 17.88 -3.48 19.53
N ALA A 19 16.79 -3.91 20.17
CA ALA A 19 16.85 -4.55 21.50
C ALA A 19 17.08 -6.07 21.44
N GLY A 20 17.39 -6.63 20.27
CA GLY A 20 17.58 -8.07 20.07
C GLY A 20 16.29 -8.91 20.04
N LEU A 21 15.11 -8.27 20.12
CA LEU A 21 13.83 -8.96 19.97
C LEU A 21 13.51 -9.23 18.49
N THR A 22 12.75 -10.29 18.25
CA THR A 22 12.28 -10.63 16.91
C THR A 22 11.01 -9.87 16.58
N ASP A 23 11.09 -9.11 15.49
CA ASP A 23 10.00 -8.38 14.87
C ASP A 23 9.72 -8.94 13.47
N PHE A 24 8.56 -8.59 12.94
CA PHE A 24 8.28 -8.74 11.53
C PHE A 24 7.51 -7.54 10.98
N SER A 25 7.71 -7.28 9.69
CA SER A 25 7.04 -6.20 8.98
C SER A 25 6.33 -6.73 7.75
N ILE A 26 5.08 -6.32 7.57
CA ILE A 26 4.26 -6.67 6.41
C ILE A 26 4.06 -5.41 5.57
N PRO A 27 4.43 -5.42 4.28
CA PRO A 27 4.22 -4.27 3.41
C PRO A 27 2.72 -4.12 3.09
N LEU A 28 2.24 -2.88 3.17
CA LEU A 28 0.88 -2.51 2.77
C LEU A 28 0.92 -2.00 1.34
N VAL A 29 0.67 -2.89 0.38
CA VAL A 29 0.67 -2.54 -1.04
C VAL A 29 -0.76 -2.43 -1.55
N ILE A 30 -1.13 -1.25 -2.06
CA ILE A 30 -2.44 -0.99 -2.67
C ILE A 30 -2.23 -0.65 -4.15
N ALA A 31 -2.77 -1.47 -5.04
CA ALA A 31 -2.65 -1.30 -6.49
C ALA A 31 -1.20 -1.08 -6.95
N GLY A 32 -0.26 -1.88 -6.42
CA GLY A 32 1.17 -1.84 -6.74
C GLY A 32 1.96 -0.68 -6.12
N HIS A 33 1.34 0.13 -5.24
CA HIS A 33 2.02 1.22 -4.53
C HIS A 33 2.16 0.86 -3.06
N LEU A 34 3.36 1.00 -2.51
CA LEU A 34 3.62 0.86 -1.09
C LEU A 34 3.02 2.06 -0.34
N VAL A 35 2.06 1.79 0.55
CA VAL A 35 1.34 2.80 1.35
C VAL A 35 1.89 2.88 2.78
N GLY A 36 2.52 1.80 3.25
CA GLY A 36 3.09 1.73 4.59
C GLY A 36 3.43 0.31 4.99
N PHE A 37 3.57 0.08 6.29
CA PHE A 37 3.92 -1.22 6.85
C PHE A 37 3.11 -1.50 8.10
N VAL A 38 2.73 -2.76 8.28
CA VAL A 38 2.33 -3.26 9.61
C VAL A 38 3.59 -3.77 10.28
N LEU A 39 3.90 -3.21 11.45
CA LEU A 39 4.96 -3.70 12.32
C LEU A 39 4.32 -4.50 13.44
N CYS A 40 4.81 -5.71 13.67
CA CYS A 40 4.32 -6.60 14.71
C CYS A 40 5.48 -7.48 15.19
N GLY A 41 5.34 -8.08 16.35
CA GLY A 41 6.39 -8.88 16.98
C GLY A 41 6.68 -8.38 18.38
N GLN A 42 7.96 -8.17 18.68
CA GLN A 42 8.55 -8.06 20.01
C GLN A 42 8.38 -9.35 20.79
N VAL A 43 8.98 -10.41 20.25
CA VAL A 43 9.00 -11.73 20.87
C VAL A 43 10.43 -12.21 21.00
N ARG A 44 10.69 -13.05 22.01
CA ARG A 44 11.94 -13.78 22.11
C ARG A 44 11.81 -15.07 21.30
N LEU A 45 12.81 -15.41 20.50
CA LEU A 45 12.85 -16.72 19.86
C LEU A 45 13.40 -17.76 20.82
N ARG A 46 12.77 -18.94 20.86
CA ARG A 46 13.21 -20.03 21.75
C ARG A 46 14.52 -20.67 21.30
N ASN A 47 14.75 -20.77 19.99
CA ASN A 47 15.94 -21.34 19.39
C ASN A 47 16.56 -20.33 18.41
N ASP A 48 17.86 -20.08 18.55
CA ASP A 48 18.64 -19.13 17.73
C ASP A 48 19.15 -19.73 16.40
N ASP A 49 18.69 -20.92 16.01
CA ASP A 49 19.17 -21.62 14.80
C ASP A 49 18.75 -20.94 13.46
N VAL A 50 18.05 -19.81 13.53
CA VAL A 50 17.60 -19.07 12.35
C VAL A 50 18.40 -17.78 12.27
N ASP A 51 19.24 -17.69 11.23
CA ASP A 51 19.94 -16.46 10.86
C ASP A 51 18.92 -15.42 10.37
N LEU A 52 18.52 -14.54 11.28
CA LEU A 52 17.68 -13.39 10.98
C LEU A 52 18.53 -12.21 10.52
N VAL A 53 17.94 -11.38 9.66
CA VAL A 53 18.55 -10.13 9.25
C VAL A 53 18.51 -9.16 10.43
N ASP A 54 19.66 -8.61 10.81
CA ASP A 54 19.75 -7.50 11.76
C ASP A 54 19.56 -6.19 11.00
N ILE A 55 18.38 -5.58 11.13
CA ILE A 55 18.01 -4.40 10.33
C ILE A 55 18.42 -3.07 11.01
N LEU A 56 18.83 -3.15 12.26
CA LEU A 56 19.42 -2.06 13.04
C LEU A 56 20.65 -2.61 13.78
N ASN A 57 21.58 -1.74 14.14
CA ASN A 57 22.63 -2.12 15.08
C ASN A 57 21.95 -2.59 16.38
N VAL A 58 22.25 -3.82 16.78
CA VAL A 58 21.79 -4.34 18.07
C VAL A 58 22.47 -3.52 19.16
N ASP A 59 21.66 -2.89 20.00
CA ASP A 59 22.08 -2.20 21.19
C ASP A 59 21.92 -3.18 22.36
N ASP A 60 23.04 -3.63 22.90
CA ASP A 60 23.09 -4.54 24.04
C ASP A 60 23.33 -3.81 25.37
N CYS A 61 23.40 -2.47 25.37
CA CYS A 61 23.71 -1.72 26.59
C CYS A 61 22.65 -1.89 27.69
N TRP A 62 21.39 -2.12 27.28
CA TRP A 62 20.29 -2.39 28.20
C TRP A 62 20.46 -3.70 28.98
N GLN A 63 21.28 -4.64 28.50
CA GLN A 63 21.54 -5.89 29.22
C GLN A 63 22.32 -5.68 30.53
N ALA A 64 23.03 -4.54 30.65
CA ALA A 64 23.73 -4.17 31.88
C ALA A 64 22.79 -3.65 32.98
N ASP A 65 21.56 -3.27 32.62
CA ASP A 65 20.54 -2.80 33.56
C ASP A 65 19.66 -3.98 34.03
N PRO A 66 19.68 -4.35 35.33
CA PRO A 66 18.90 -5.46 35.85
C PRO A 66 17.38 -5.29 35.71
N GLU A 67 16.87 -4.04 35.73
CA GLU A 67 15.44 -3.78 35.56
C GLU A 67 15.01 -4.03 34.12
N LEU A 68 15.77 -3.51 33.14
CA LEU A 68 15.51 -3.75 31.72
C LEU A 68 15.66 -5.23 31.36
N LEU A 69 16.65 -5.92 31.92
CA LEU A 69 16.82 -7.35 31.74
C LEU A 69 15.62 -8.15 32.28
N ASN A 70 15.06 -7.71 33.41
CA ASN A 70 13.87 -8.34 33.98
C ASN A 70 12.63 -8.11 33.11
N GLU A 71 12.43 -6.90 32.57
CA GLU A 71 11.34 -6.63 31.61
C GLU A 71 11.52 -7.42 30.31
N PHE A 72 12.73 -7.50 29.77
CA PHE A 72 13.03 -8.31 28.59
C PHE A 72 12.66 -9.78 28.78
N ARG A 73 12.95 -10.36 29.96
CA ARG A 73 12.58 -11.75 30.28
C ARG A 73 11.08 -12.00 30.30
N LYS A 74 10.26 -10.98 30.60
CA LYS A 74 8.80 -11.08 30.57
C LYS A 74 8.22 -11.09 29.16
N VAL A 75 8.99 -10.64 28.16
CA VAL A 75 8.58 -10.67 26.76
C VAL A 75 8.28 -12.11 26.35
N PRO A 76 7.14 -12.36 25.67
CA PRO A 76 6.73 -13.71 25.29
C PRO A 76 7.76 -14.39 24.40
N GLU A 77 7.97 -15.68 24.65
CA GLU A 77 8.86 -16.53 23.89
C GLU A 77 8.07 -17.38 22.89
N MET A 78 8.56 -17.47 21.64
CA MET A 78 7.87 -18.14 20.54
C MET A 78 8.86 -18.90 19.65
N ASP A 79 8.37 -19.98 19.03
CA ASP A 79 9.12 -20.68 17.99
C ASP A 79 9.05 -19.91 16.66
N TYR A 80 10.12 -19.95 15.85
CA TYR A 80 10.18 -19.23 14.58
C TYR A 80 9.02 -19.57 13.64
N SER A 81 8.64 -20.86 13.56
CA SER A 81 7.50 -21.32 12.77
C SER A 81 6.18 -20.66 13.18
N ARG A 82 6.01 -20.37 14.48
CA ARG A 82 4.84 -19.67 15.00
C ARG A 82 4.86 -18.19 14.66
N VAL A 83 6.03 -17.55 14.65
CA VAL A 83 6.19 -16.16 14.20
C VAL A 83 5.85 -16.05 12.71
N MET A 84 6.40 -16.94 11.87
CA MET A 84 6.07 -17.04 10.44
C MET A 84 4.57 -17.23 10.21
N ALA A 85 3.95 -18.21 10.87
CA ALA A 85 2.51 -18.46 10.72
C ALA A 85 1.66 -17.26 11.15
N SER A 86 2.09 -16.52 12.18
CA SER A 86 1.42 -15.30 12.64
C SER A 86 1.55 -14.17 11.61
N ALA A 87 2.73 -14.03 11.01
CA ALA A 87 2.98 -13.04 9.96
C ALA A 87 2.16 -13.33 8.70
N ASP A 88 2.09 -14.58 8.26
CA ASP A 88 1.29 -15.01 7.10
C ASP A 88 -0.21 -14.80 7.35
N LEU A 89 -0.70 -15.14 8.54
CA LEU A 89 -2.09 -14.92 8.91
C LEU A 89 -2.42 -13.43 8.91
N LEU A 90 -1.57 -12.60 9.51
CA LEU A 90 -1.79 -11.16 9.56
C LEU A 90 -1.75 -10.55 8.15
N LYS A 91 -0.86 -11.03 7.27
CA LYS A 91 -0.83 -10.66 5.85
C LYS A 91 -2.16 -10.99 5.17
N LEU A 92 -2.66 -12.21 5.36
CA LEU A 92 -3.93 -12.64 4.79
C LEU A 92 -5.10 -11.76 5.26
N ILE A 93 -5.15 -11.44 6.56
CA ILE A 93 -6.17 -10.55 7.13
C ILE A 93 -6.08 -9.17 6.49
N VAL A 94 -4.89 -8.58 6.48
CA VAL A 94 -4.62 -7.27 5.89
C VAL A 94 -5.04 -7.23 4.42
N GLU A 95 -4.59 -8.18 3.61
CA GLU A 95 -4.96 -8.27 2.20
C GLU A 95 -6.48 -8.43 2.02
N ASN A 96 -7.13 -9.27 2.82
CA ASN A 96 -8.57 -9.50 2.72
C ASN A 96 -9.37 -8.26 3.15
N CYS A 97 -8.94 -7.56 4.21
CA CYS A 97 -9.53 -6.30 4.65
C CYS A 97 -9.38 -5.20 3.60
N LEU A 98 -8.20 -5.09 2.99
CA LEU A 98 -7.94 -4.15 1.90
C LEU A 98 -8.81 -4.49 0.67
N LYS A 99 -8.89 -5.77 0.29
CA LYS A 99 -9.78 -6.25 -0.79
C LYS A 99 -11.25 -5.94 -0.51
N LYS A 100 -11.73 -6.13 0.73
CA LYS A 100 -13.13 -5.86 1.13
C LYS A 100 -13.47 -4.37 1.18
N GLN A 101 -12.57 -3.52 1.70
CA GLN A 101 -12.77 -2.07 1.73
C GLN A 101 -12.79 -1.48 0.31
N LEU A 102 -12.00 -2.03 -0.62
CA LEU A 102 -12.09 -1.70 -2.04
C LEU A 102 -13.44 -2.13 -2.66
N ASN A 103 -14.01 -3.27 -2.24
CA ASN A 103 -15.32 -3.73 -2.72
C ASN A 103 -16.50 -2.94 -2.13
N PHE A 104 -16.41 -2.41 -0.91
CA PHE A 104 -17.49 -1.62 -0.31
C PHE A 104 -17.73 -0.29 -1.04
N VAL A 105 -16.67 0.31 -1.60
CA VAL A 105 -16.80 1.52 -2.44
C VAL A 105 -17.49 1.23 -3.78
N VAL A 106 -17.39 0.00 -4.31
CA VAL A 106 -17.98 -0.38 -5.61
C VAL A 106 -19.50 -0.59 -5.54
N ILE A 107 -20.06 -0.88 -4.36
CA ILE A 107 -21.49 -1.25 -4.23
C ILE A 107 -22.42 -0.04 -4.05
N LYS A 108 -21.91 1.17 -3.77
CA LYS A 108 -22.76 2.35 -3.50
C LYS A 108 -23.11 3.24 -4.71
N GLU A 109 -22.57 3.00 -5.89
CA GLU A 109 -22.81 3.85 -7.09
C GLU A 109 -23.73 3.27 -8.16
N ASN A 110 -24.50 2.21 -7.90
CA ASN A 110 -25.50 1.68 -8.85
C ASN A 110 -26.94 2.07 -8.50
N LYS A 111 -27.21 3.37 -8.38
CA LYS A 111 -28.58 3.87 -8.47
C LYS A 111 -28.65 5.17 -9.27
N SER A 112 -28.33 5.09 -10.57
CA SER A 112 -29.13 5.67 -11.67
C SER A 112 -28.36 5.70 -12.99
N ARG A 113 -29.10 5.38 -14.06
CA ARG A 113 -28.85 5.62 -15.51
C ARG A 113 -28.08 4.57 -16.32
N SER A 114 -28.87 3.58 -16.76
CA SER A 114 -29.18 3.23 -18.17
C SER A 114 -28.05 3.18 -19.22
N ASP A 115 -27.80 1.94 -19.66
CA ASP A 115 -27.64 1.47 -21.05
C ASP A 115 -26.67 2.21 -21.99
N SER A 116 -25.50 1.60 -22.19
CA SER A 116 -25.15 1.05 -23.51
C SER A 116 -23.92 0.14 -23.45
N VAL A 117 -24.07 -0.98 -24.15
CA VAL A 117 -23.18 -2.13 -24.33
C VAL A 117 -21.70 -1.77 -24.56
N ARG A 118 -20.77 -2.37 -23.79
CA ARG A 118 -19.51 -2.94 -24.30
C ARG A 118 -18.70 -3.70 -23.23
N GLN A 119 -18.63 -5.01 -23.44
CA GLN A 119 -17.59 -6.00 -23.05
C GLN A 119 -17.24 -6.13 -21.55
N THR A 120 -17.73 -7.24 -20.99
CA THR A 120 -17.28 -7.90 -19.77
C THR A 120 -15.79 -8.25 -19.83
N ARG A 121 -14.95 -7.30 -19.42
CA ARG A 121 -13.62 -7.59 -18.86
C ARG A 121 -13.70 -7.38 -17.36
N ALA A 122 -13.07 -8.26 -16.59
CA ALA A 122 -12.91 -8.05 -15.15
C ALA A 122 -12.41 -6.60 -14.92
N PRO A 123 -13.02 -5.84 -14.01
CA PRO A 123 -12.72 -4.42 -13.86
C PRO A 123 -11.22 -4.24 -13.59
N ASN A 124 -10.52 -3.63 -14.54
CA ASN A 124 -9.10 -3.34 -14.36
C ASN A 124 -8.98 -2.25 -13.29
N PRO A 125 -8.15 -2.41 -12.25
CA PRO A 125 -7.91 -1.36 -11.24
C PRO A 125 -7.57 0.01 -11.86
N HIS A 126 -6.99 0.04 -13.06
CA HIS A 126 -6.71 1.27 -13.80
C HIS A 126 -7.96 1.96 -14.36
N ASP A 127 -9.02 1.22 -14.68
CA ASP A 127 -10.28 1.79 -15.19
C ASP A 127 -10.97 2.63 -14.11
N ASN A 128 -10.96 2.15 -12.87
CA ASN A 128 -11.53 2.88 -11.73
C ASN A 128 -10.72 4.13 -11.38
N LYS A 129 -9.38 4.04 -11.40
CA LYS A 129 -8.51 5.21 -11.24
C LYS A 129 -8.74 6.23 -12.36
N MET A 130 -8.90 5.79 -13.60
CA MET A 130 -9.19 6.68 -14.73
C MET A 130 -10.55 7.36 -14.60
N LYS A 131 -11.60 6.62 -14.22
CA LYS A 131 -12.92 7.21 -13.94
C LYS A 131 -12.88 8.28 -12.85
N LYS A 132 -12.16 8.01 -11.76
CA LYS A 132 -11.98 8.98 -10.67
C LYS A 132 -11.20 10.22 -11.14
N ALA A 133 -10.17 10.02 -11.96
CA ALA A 133 -9.40 11.11 -12.54
C ALA A 133 -10.29 12.00 -13.41
N LEU A 134 -11.10 11.41 -14.30
CA LEU A 134 -12.02 12.14 -15.16
C LEU A 134 -13.05 12.96 -14.37
N ARG A 135 -13.62 12.40 -13.29
CA ARG A 135 -14.52 13.15 -12.39
C ARG A 135 -13.83 14.34 -11.74
N TYR A 136 -12.60 14.15 -11.28
CA TYR A 136 -11.83 15.23 -10.68
C TYR A 136 -11.49 16.33 -11.70
N ILE A 137 -11.08 15.94 -12.91
CA ILE A 137 -10.80 16.87 -14.01
C ILE A 137 -12.04 17.68 -14.35
N ASP A 138 -13.20 17.04 -14.51
CA ASP A 138 -14.47 17.70 -14.85
C ASP A 138 -14.89 18.72 -13.78
N ALA A 139 -14.72 18.39 -12.50
CA ALA A 139 -15.01 19.29 -11.40
C ALA A 139 -14.06 20.50 -11.28
N HIS A 140 -12.85 20.42 -11.86
CA HIS A 140 -11.80 21.45 -11.75
C HIS A 140 -11.38 21.99 -13.13
N LEU A 141 -12.23 21.81 -14.15
CA LEU A 141 -11.90 22.15 -15.53
C LEU A 141 -11.73 23.67 -15.73
N SER A 142 -12.38 24.47 -14.88
CA SER A 142 -12.35 25.94 -14.86
C SER A 142 -11.16 26.53 -14.10
N ASP A 143 -10.45 25.74 -13.29
CA ASP A 143 -9.30 26.17 -12.48
C ASP A 143 -7.96 25.85 -13.18
N ASP A 144 -6.82 26.25 -12.61
CA ASP A 144 -5.49 25.84 -13.10
C ASP A 144 -5.21 24.37 -12.75
N LEU A 145 -5.79 23.45 -13.54
CA LEU A 145 -5.65 22.03 -13.36
C LEU A 145 -4.34 21.49 -13.94
N ARG A 146 -3.45 20.99 -13.08
CA ARG A 146 -2.19 20.37 -13.51
C ARG A 146 -2.27 18.86 -13.46
N LEU A 147 -1.39 18.22 -14.24
CA LEU A 147 -1.27 16.77 -14.28
C LEU A 147 -0.95 16.19 -12.89
N GLU A 148 -0.11 16.89 -12.14
CA GLU A 148 0.30 16.51 -10.79
C GLU A 148 -0.88 16.44 -9.82
N ASP A 149 -1.84 17.35 -9.94
CA ASP A 149 -3.01 17.43 -9.05
C ASP A 149 -3.92 16.22 -9.26
N VAL A 150 -4.19 15.90 -10.52
CA VAL A 150 -5.03 14.75 -10.89
C VAL A 150 -4.35 13.44 -10.51
N ALA A 151 -3.04 13.32 -10.78
CA ALA A 151 -2.26 12.14 -10.44
C ALA A 151 -2.27 11.89 -8.93
N SER A 152 -2.06 12.94 -8.13
CA SER A 152 -2.15 12.92 -6.67
C SER A 152 -3.55 12.48 -6.20
N HIS A 153 -4.61 13.04 -6.79
CA HIS A 153 -6.00 12.75 -6.44
C HIS A 153 -6.41 11.28 -6.65
N VAL A 154 -5.79 10.61 -7.62
CA VAL A 154 -6.02 9.18 -7.91
C VAL A 154 -4.90 8.27 -7.43
N TYR A 155 -4.00 8.79 -6.59
CA TYR A 155 -2.88 8.06 -5.99
C TYR A 155 -2.02 7.36 -7.06
N LEU A 156 -1.55 8.12 -8.04
CA LEU A 156 -0.61 7.71 -9.09
C LEU A 156 0.54 8.71 -9.19
N SER A 157 1.71 8.25 -9.62
CA SER A 157 2.79 9.17 -9.99
C SER A 157 2.41 9.95 -11.27
N PRO A 158 2.85 11.22 -11.41
CA PRO A 158 2.59 12.03 -12.60
C PRO A 158 3.01 11.32 -13.90
N TYR A 159 4.21 10.72 -13.91
CA TYR A 159 4.71 9.99 -15.07
C TYR A 159 3.82 8.81 -15.47
N TYR A 160 3.37 8.02 -14.49
CA TYR A 160 2.52 6.86 -14.75
C TYR A 160 1.12 7.27 -15.19
N PHE A 161 0.54 8.27 -14.54
CA PHE A 161 -0.74 8.84 -14.94
C PHE A 161 -0.69 9.38 -16.36
N SER A 162 0.37 10.11 -16.74
CA SER A 162 0.56 10.61 -18.11
C SER A 162 0.57 9.49 -19.15
N LYS A 163 1.28 8.38 -18.89
CA LYS A 163 1.31 7.23 -19.80
C LYS A 163 -0.04 6.54 -19.88
N LEU A 164 -0.70 6.35 -18.73
CA LEU A 164 -1.99 5.68 -18.64
C LEU A 164 -3.08 6.50 -19.35
N PHE A 165 -3.13 7.81 -19.12
CA PHE A 165 -4.08 8.73 -19.74
C PHE A 165 -3.94 8.74 -21.27
N LYS A 166 -2.70 8.84 -21.77
CA LYS A 166 -2.43 8.76 -23.21
C LYS A 166 -2.84 7.42 -23.82
N LYS A 167 -2.65 6.31 -23.11
CA LYS A 167 -3.12 5.00 -23.55
C LYS A 167 -4.65 4.92 -23.63
N TYR A 168 -5.35 5.59 -22.73
CA TYR A 168 -6.81 5.55 -22.63
C TYR A 168 -7.50 6.46 -23.66
N HIS A 169 -6.99 7.68 -23.85
CA HIS A 169 -7.61 8.71 -24.69
C HIS A 169 -6.87 8.93 -26.02
N GLY A 170 -5.77 8.24 -26.27
CA GLY A 170 -4.93 8.39 -27.48
C GLY A 170 -4.08 9.67 -27.50
N ILE A 171 -4.42 10.68 -26.71
CA ILE A 171 -3.75 11.98 -26.65
C ILE A 171 -3.25 12.31 -25.23
N GLY A 172 -2.29 13.22 -25.13
CA GLY A 172 -1.72 13.64 -23.85
C GLY A 172 -2.73 14.42 -22.99
N PHE A 173 -2.55 14.35 -21.67
CA PHE A 173 -3.44 14.99 -20.68
C PHE A 173 -3.68 16.47 -20.95
N ASN A 174 -2.62 17.29 -21.07
CA ASN A 174 -2.76 18.73 -21.30
C ASN A 174 -3.52 19.05 -22.61
N ALA A 175 -3.25 18.28 -23.67
CA ALA A 175 -3.94 18.45 -24.95
C ALA A 175 -5.43 18.11 -24.83
N TRP A 176 -5.77 17.05 -24.09
CA TRP A 176 -7.15 16.66 -23.84
C TRP A 176 -7.90 17.67 -22.98
N VAL A 177 -7.31 18.15 -21.88
CA VAL A 177 -7.94 19.18 -21.01
C VAL A 177 -8.20 20.47 -21.79
N ASN A 178 -7.25 20.90 -22.62
CA ASN A 178 -7.44 22.07 -23.46
C ASN A 178 -8.57 21.89 -24.48
N GLN A 179 -8.72 20.70 -25.07
CA GLN A 179 -9.87 20.40 -25.95
C GLN A 179 -11.21 20.48 -25.21
N GLN A 180 -11.29 19.94 -23.99
CA GLN A 180 -12.50 20.00 -23.18
C GLN A 180 -12.88 21.45 -22.80
N ARG A 181 -11.89 22.27 -22.42
CA ARG A 181 -12.10 23.70 -22.12
C ARG A 181 -12.64 24.49 -23.31
N MET A 182 -12.13 24.20 -24.51
CA MET A 182 -12.60 24.84 -25.74
C MET A 182 -14.03 24.41 -26.09
N GLY A 183 -14.39 23.16 -25.81
CA GLY A 183 -15.75 22.63 -26.03
C GLY A 183 -16.81 23.20 -25.08
N GLN A 184 -16.44 23.66 -23.88
CA GLN A 184 -17.37 24.28 -22.91
C GLN A 184 -17.63 25.78 -23.16
N ARG A 185 -16.97 26.39 -24.16
CA ARG A 185 -17.12 27.82 -24.50
C ARG A 185 -17.99 28.10 -25.73
N SER A 186 -18.62 27.08 -26.31
CA SER A 186 -19.63 27.19 -27.38
C SER A 186 -21.03 26.93 -26.85
#